data_AF-B0K2H0-F1
#
_entry.id   AF-B0K2H0-F1
#
_cell.length_a   1.000
_cell.length_b   1.000
_cell.length_c   1.000
_cell.angle_alpha   90.00
_cell.angle_beta   90.00
_cell.angle_gamma   90.00
#
_symmetry.space_group_name_H-M   'P 1'
#
loop_
_entity.id
_entity.type
_entity.pdbx_description
1 polymer ?
#
loop_
_entity_poly.entity_id
_entity_poly.type
_entity_poly.pdbx_seq_one_letter_code
_entity_poly.pdbx_strand_id
1 'polypeptide(L)' 'MRKLWSIIQVIIDLVKNFMDNLKNFPAILQEEDKYEKRYEITIELTRPNGNIAKVKTGWIEKKETDKFRLMTIFVNK' A
#
# COMPACT_ATOMS: atom_id res chain seq x y z
N MET A 1 6.22 -25.19 -17.11
CA MET A 1 7.16 -24.41 -16.27
C MET A 1 7.19 -22.89 -16.53
N ARG A 2 6.88 -22.36 -17.73
CA ARG A 2 6.86 -20.91 -18.01
C ARG A 2 5.81 -20.06 -17.26
N LYS A 3 4.65 -20.64 -16.94
CA LYS A 3 3.51 -19.89 -16.37
C LYS A 3 3.75 -19.39 -14.93
N LEU A 4 4.45 -20.18 -14.10
CA LEU A 4 4.71 -19.85 -12.70
C LEU A 4 5.67 -18.67 -12.55
N TRP A 5 6.76 -18.67 -13.34
CA TRP A 5 7.73 -17.57 -13.40
C TRP A 5 7.10 -16.25 -13.85
N SER A 6 6.20 -16.31 -14.84
CA SER A 6 5.47 -15.12 -15.29
C SER A 6 4.57 -14.52 -14.21
N ILE A 7 3.93 -15.36 -13.37
CA ILE A 7 3.08 -14.88 -12.26
C ILE A 7 3.93 -14.21 -11.18
N ILE A 8 5.06 -14.83 -10.82
CA ILE A 8 6.00 -14.26 -9.83
C ILE A 8 6.49 -12.89 -10.29
N GLN A 9 6.86 -12.75 -11.57
CA GLN A 9 7.32 -11.47 -12.11
C GLN A 9 6.23 -10.40 -12.03
N VAL A 10 4.99 -10.72 -12.41
CA VAL A 10 3.85 -9.77 -12.33
C VAL A 10 3.59 -9.32 -10.89
N ILE A 11 3.73 -10.23 -9.91
CA ILE A 11 3.57 -9.88 -8.49
C ILE A 11 4.69 -8.94 -8.04
N ILE A 12 5.94 -9.22 -8.41
CA ILE A 12 7.09 -8.37 -8.09
C ILE A 12 6.90 -6.96 -8.67
N ASP A 13 6.49 -6.86 -9.94
CA ASP A 13 6.29 -5.59 -10.61
C ASP A 13 5.17 -4.77 -9.94
N LEU A 14 4.09 -5.44 -9.51
CA LEU A 14 3.00 -4.80 -8.77
C LEU A 14 3.45 -4.27 -7.40
N VAL A 15 4.20 -5.06 -6.64
CA VAL A 15 4.73 -4.65 -5.33
C VAL A 15 5.70 -3.49 -5.50
N LYS A 16 6.58 -3.55 -6.50
CA LYS A 16 7.50 -2.46 -6.81
C LYS A 16 6.76 -1.17 -7.15
N ASN A 17 5.77 -1.25 -8.04
CA ASN A 17 4.94 -0.11 -8.41
C ASN A 17 4.25 0.51 -7.17
N PHE A 18 3.72 -0.34 -6.29
CA PHE A 18 3.12 0.12 -5.03
C PHE A 18 4.15 0.84 -4.14
N MET A 19 5.32 0.26 -3.91
CA MET A 19 6.35 0.85 -3.03
C MET A 19 6.93 2.14 -3.60
N ASP A 20 7.18 2.19 -4.90
CA ASP A 20 7.70 3.38 -5.59
C ASP A 20 6.70 4.54 -5.55
N ASN A 21 5.40 4.23 -5.56
CA ASN A 21 4.34 5.22 -5.52
C ASN A 21 3.90 5.61 -4.11
N LEU A 22 4.03 4.74 -3.10
CA LEU A 22 3.54 4.98 -1.74
C LEU A 22 3.94 6.35 -1.17
N LYS A 23 5.19 6.77 -1.41
CA LYS A 23 5.75 8.06 -0.99
C LYS A 23 5.15 9.29 -1.69
N ASN A 24 4.49 9.11 -2.84
CA ASN A 24 3.92 10.18 -3.65
C ASN A 24 2.48 10.52 -3.24
N PHE A 25 1.85 9.67 -2.40
CA PHE A 25 0.49 9.88 -1.95
C PHE A 25 0.47 10.37 -0.50
N PRO A 26 -0.40 11.33 -0.16
CA PRO A 26 -0.46 11.86 1.20
C PRO A 26 -0.98 10.79 2.18
N ALA A 27 -0.33 10.69 3.33
CA ALA A 27 -0.85 9.94 4.46
C ALA A 27 -1.85 10.80 5.25
N ILE A 28 -3.09 10.35 5.31
CA ILE A 28 -4.18 11.04 5.98
C ILE A 28 -4.32 10.44 7.38
N LEU A 29 -4.10 11.24 8.42
CA LEU A 29 -4.35 10.84 9.80
C LEU A 29 -5.85 10.61 10.00
N GLN A 30 -6.21 9.41 10.44
CA GLN A 30 -7.59 9.02 10.73
C GLN A 30 -7.89 9.16 12.23
N GLU A 31 -6.98 8.69 13.07
CA GLU A 31 -7.15 8.63 14.51
C GLU A 31 -5.78 8.69 15.21
N GLU A 32 -5.73 9.25 16.41
CA GLU A 32 -4.54 9.31 17.25
C GLU A 32 -4.92 9.11 18.71
N ASP A 33 -4.19 8.24 19.41
CA ASP A 33 -4.27 8.08 20.86
C ASP A 33 -2.87 8.21 21.52
N LYS A 34 -2.77 7.89 22.82
CA LYS A 34 -1.49 8.00 23.55
C LYS A 34 -0.43 6.98 23.13
N TYR A 35 -0.79 5.91 22.43
CA TYR A 35 0.07 4.80 22.04
C TYR A 35 0.35 4.76 20.53
N GLU A 36 -0.65 5.10 19.72
CA GLU A 36 -0.61 4.92 18.28
C GLU A 36 -1.26 6.06 17.49
N LYS A 37 -0.82 6.19 16.23
CA LYS A 37 -1.50 6.99 15.21
C LYS A 37 -1.90 6.08 14.06
N ARG A 38 -3.10 6.29 13.53
CA ARG A 38 -3.67 5.54 12.42
C ARG A 38 -3.72 6.41 11.18
N TYR A 39 -3.13 5.91 10.09
CA TYR A 39 -3.07 6.60 8.82
C TYR A 39 -3.75 5.81 7.73
N GLU A 40 -4.32 6.55 6.77
CA GLU A 40 -4.82 5.99 5.53
C GLU A 40 -4.07 6.59 4.34
N ILE A 41 -3.65 5.74 3.41
CA ILE A 41 -3.08 6.17 2.13
C ILE A 41 -3.91 5.55 1.01
N THR A 42 -4.45 6.40 0.13
CA THR A 42 -5.11 5.97 -1.11
C THR A 42 -4.15 6.17 -2.28
N ILE A 43 -3.85 5.08 -2.98
CA ILE A 43 -2.85 5.01 -4.05
C ILE A 43 -3.56 4.60 -5.33
N GLU A 44 -3.14 5.18 -6.45
CA GLU A 44 -3.56 4.75 -7.78
C GLU A 44 -2.49 3.83 -8.39
N LEU A 45 -2.81 2.56 -8.58
CA LEU A 45 -1.92 1.57 -9.20
C LEU A 45 -2.33 1.33 -10.64
N THR A 46 -1.37 1.49 -11.55
CA THR A 46 -1.55 1.12 -12.95
C THR A 46 -1.28 -0.37 -13.14
N ARG A 47 -2.27 -1.10 -13.65
CA ARG A 47 -2.14 -2.53 -13.97
C ARG A 47 -1.42 -2.70 -15.31
N PRO A 48 -0.83 -3.89 -15.59
CA PRO A 48 -0.17 -4.17 -16.88
C PRO A 48 -1.06 -3.97 -18.12
N ASN A 49 -2.39 -4.01 -17.97
CA ASN A 49 -3.34 -3.76 -19.04
C ASN A 49 -3.73 -2.28 -19.21
N GLY A 50 -3.08 -1.35 -18.50
CA GLY A 50 -3.34 0.08 -18.56
C GLY A 50 -4.47 0.58 -17.66
N ASN A 51 -5.23 -0.31 -17.01
CA ASN A 51 -6.31 0.09 -16.12
C ASN A 51 -5.76 0.57 -14.76
N ILE A 52 -6.34 1.65 -14.23
CA ILE A 52 -6.01 2.18 -12.91
C ILE A 52 -6.90 1.52 -11.85
N ALA A 53 -6.29 1.03 -10.78
CA ALA A 53 -6.99 0.55 -9.59
C ALA A 53 -6.66 1.47 -8.41
N LYS A 54 -7.70 1.91 -7.69
CA LYS A 54 -7.53 2.62 -6.43
C LYS A 54 -7.32 1.60 -5.32
N VAL A 55 -6.22 1.72 -4.59
CA VAL A 55 -5.88 0.85 -3.47
C VAL A 55 -5.81 1.70 -2.21
N LYS A 56 -6.58 1.31 -1.20
CA LYS A 56 -6.60 1.96 0.10
C LYS A 56 -5.82 1.12 1.09
N THR A 57 -4.96 1.77 1.87
CA THR A 57 -4.09 1.13 2.85
C THR A 57 -4.23 1.78 4.20
N GLY A 58 -4.34 0.97 5.25
CA GLY A 58 -4.39 1.41 6.64
C GLY A 58 -3.07 1.09 7.34
N TRP A 59 -2.54 2.06 8.06
CA TRP A 59 -1.25 1.99 8.74
C TRP A 59 -1.37 2.40 10.20
N ILE A 60 -0.57 1.76 11.05
CA ILE A 60 -0.38 2.16 12.45
C ILE A 60 1.06 2.60 12.64
N GLU A 61 1.25 3.78 13.22
CA GLU A 61 2.53 4.26 13.78
C GLU A 61 2.53 4.04 15.28
N LYS A 62 3.48 3.25 15.79
CA LYS A 62 3.69 3.08 17.24
C LYS A 62 4.63 4.18 17.75
N LYS A 63 4.11 5.09 18.58
CA LYS A 63 4.85 6.24 19.12
C LYS A 63 6.11 5.87 19.92
N GLU A 64 6.10 4.71 20.56
CA GLU A 64 7.26 4.25 21.37
C GLU A 64 8.46 3.81 20.53
N THR A 65 8.23 3.46 19.26
CA THR A 65 9.25 2.83 18.41
C THR A 65 9.43 3.51 17.05
N ASP A 66 8.60 4.50 16.74
CA ASP A 66 8.44 5.12 15.42
C ASP A 66 8.29 4.10 14.27
N LYS A 67 7.76 2.91 14.58
CA LYS A 67 7.55 1.85 13.59
C LYS A 67 6.17 1.97 12.99
N PHE A 68 6.14 2.00 11.65
CA PHE A 68 4.94 1.88 10.86
C PHE A 68 4.63 0.42 10.55
N ARG A 69 3.38 0.03 10.70
CA ARG A 69 2.87 -1.31 10.34
C ARG A 69 1.68 -1.17 9.42
N LEU A 70 1.74 -1.84 8.26
CA LEU A 70 0.58 -2.03 7.40
C LEU A 70 -0.41 -2.96 8.09
N MET A 71 -1.65 -2.51 8.25
CA MET A 71 -2.72 -3.26 8.89
C MET A 71 -3.72 -3.79 7.87
N THR A 72 -4.07 -2.97 6.89
CA THR A 72 -5.07 -3.31 5.88
C THR A 72 -4.63 -2.84 4.50
N ILE A 73 -4.94 -3.63 3.48
CA ILE A 73 -4.80 -3.25 2.08
C ILE A 73 -6.00 -3.81 1.32
N PHE A 74 -6.70 -2.96 0.57
CA PHE A 74 -7.81 -3.41 -0.26
C PHE A 74 -7.97 -2.53 -1.50
N VAL A 75 -8.51 -3.14 -2.55
CA VAL A 75 -8.90 -2.41 -3.76
C VAL A 75 -10.22 -1.70 -3.47
N ASN A 76 -10.19 -0.38 -3.55
CA ASN A 76 -11.38 0.45 -3.44
C ASN A 76 -12.18 0.32 -4.74
N LYS A 77 -13.44 -0.12 -4.64
CA LYS A 77 -14.31 -0.39 -5.79
C LYS A 77 -15.03 0.85 -6.26
#